data_AF-A0A1Y3AD82-F1
#
_entry.id   AF-A0A1Y3AD82-F1
#
_cell.length_a   1.000
_cell.length_b   1.000
_cell.length_c   1.000
_cell.angle_alpha   90.00
_cell.angle_beta   90.00
_cell.angle_gamma   90.00
#
_symmetry.space_group_name_H-M   'P 1'
#
loop_
_entity.id
_entity.type
_entity.pdbx_description
1 polymer ?
#
loop_
_entity_poly.entity_id
_entity_poly.type
_entity_poly.pdbx_seq_one_letter_code
_entity_poly.pdbx_strand_id
1 'polypeptide(L)'
;MSDQFDLTAEEQQNNLEEFMETHGPEGFFTVYFRQLLYRFVKQELKSATEDIDGVGEQLYFTEDGKQLLSKHREELLDQCEVHARELVDDLLDHPTLGPAITNGDIEAFDQHQKAFTDAVHECFEDWKADGIRLLDEVESSGSEEIDDGEH
;
A
#
# COMPACT_ATOMS: atom_id res chain seq x y z
N MET A 1 22.64 -8.28 17.31
CA MET A 1 22.68 -9.65 16.77
C MET A 1 21.29 -9.89 16.24
N SER A 2 21.12 -9.94 14.92
CA SER A 2 19.81 -10.20 14.32
C SER A 2 19.70 -11.71 14.23
N ASP A 3 18.86 -12.32 15.04
CA ASP A 3 18.45 -13.71 14.85
C ASP A 3 17.64 -13.75 13.55
N GLN A 4 18.35 -13.98 12.46
CA GLN A 4 17.78 -14.29 11.16
C GLN A 4 17.31 -15.73 11.28
N PHE A 5 16.01 -15.92 11.58
CA PHE A 5 15.37 -17.23 11.53
C PHE A 5 15.38 -17.70 10.08
N ASP A 6 16.45 -18.39 9.68
CA ASP A 6 16.51 -19.12 8.42
C ASP A 6 15.61 -20.36 8.55
N LEU A 7 14.31 -20.15 8.43
CA LEU A 7 13.33 -21.22 8.27
C LEU A 7 13.67 -22.02 7.00
N THR A 8 13.59 -23.34 7.09
CA THR A 8 13.67 -24.22 5.92
C THR A 8 12.49 -23.95 4.97
N ALA A 9 12.65 -24.30 3.69
CA ALA A 9 11.56 -24.14 2.71
C ALA A 9 10.28 -24.89 3.12
N GLU A 10 10.45 -26.04 3.79
CA GLU A 10 9.34 -26.83 4.33
C GLU A 10 8.64 -26.12 5.50
N GLU A 11 9.38 -25.51 6.43
CA GLU A 11 8.81 -24.72 7.52
C GLU A 11 8.11 -23.45 7.01
N GLN A 12 8.64 -22.80 5.96
CA GLN A 12 8.00 -21.64 5.33
C GLN A 12 6.68 -22.04 4.65
N GLN A 13 6.67 -23.18 3.96
CA GLN A 13 5.47 -23.72 3.32
C GLN A 13 4.41 -24.11 4.35
N ASN A 14 4.80 -24.81 5.43
CA ASN A 14 3.88 -25.18 6.50
C ASN A 14 3.28 -23.95 7.20
N ASN A 15 4.10 -22.93 7.48
CA ASN A 15 3.61 -21.69 8.08
C ASN A 15 2.62 -20.96 7.17
N LEU A 16 2.86 -20.98 5.86
CA LEU A 16 1.95 -20.41 4.88
C LEU A 16 0.62 -21.17 4.81
N GLU A 17 0.67 -22.51 4.79
CA GLU A 17 -0.51 -23.38 4.80
C GLU A 17 -1.34 -23.18 6.07
N GLU A 18 -0.73 -23.20 7.26
CA GLU A 18 -1.41 -22.93 8.54
C GLU A 18 -2.05 -21.54 8.57
N PHE A 19 -1.37 -20.54 8.02
CA PHE A 19 -1.90 -19.18 7.92
C PHE A 19 -3.13 -19.12 7.01
N MET A 20 -3.06 -19.72 5.82
CA MET A 20 -4.18 -19.77 4.87
C MET A 20 -5.36 -20.60 5.41
N GLU A 21 -5.11 -21.68 6.16
CA GLU A 21 -6.17 -22.44 6.84
C GLU A 21 -6.90 -21.59 7.88
N THR A 22 -6.18 -20.72 8.59
CA THR A 22 -6.73 -19.91 9.67
C THR A 22 -7.42 -18.65 9.14
N HIS A 23 -6.85 -18.00 8.13
CA HIS A 23 -7.23 -16.65 7.68
C HIS A 23 -7.82 -16.61 6.27
N GLY A 24 -7.87 -17.74 5.58
CA GLY A 24 -8.27 -17.83 4.19
C GLY A 24 -7.22 -17.28 3.21
N PRO A 25 -7.38 -17.57 1.91
CA PRO A 25 -6.58 -16.96 0.85
C PRO A 25 -6.63 -15.42 0.86
N GLU A 26 -7.76 -14.82 1.21
CA GLU A 26 -7.94 -13.36 1.30
C GLU A 26 -7.02 -12.75 2.35
N GLY A 27 -6.92 -13.39 3.52
CA GLY A 27 -6.00 -12.97 4.58
C GLY A 27 -4.55 -13.04 4.13
N PHE A 28 -4.19 -14.08 3.37
CA PHE A 28 -2.86 -14.22 2.79
C PHE A 28 -2.57 -13.08 1.79
N PHE A 29 -3.49 -12.81 0.86
CA PHE A 29 -3.33 -11.75 -0.12
C PHE A 29 -3.30 -10.36 0.50
N THR A 30 -4.04 -10.14 1.58
CA THR A 30 -3.97 -8.88 2.35
C THR A 30 -2.54 -8.65 2.86
N VAL A 31 -1.91 -9.68 3.45
CA VAL A 31 -0.52 -9.57 3.93
C VAL A 31 0.45 -9.37 2.77
N TYR A 32 0.27 -10.13 1.68
CA TYR A 32 1.11 -10.03 0.49
C TYR A 32 1.05 -8.64 -0.15
N PHE A 33 -0.16 -8.11 -0.41
CA PHE A 33 -0.35 -6.80 -1.01
C PHE A 33 0.07 -5.68 -0.06
N ARG A 34 -0.13 -5.79 1.25
CA ARG A 34 0.41 -4.82 2.21
C ARG A 34 1.93 -4.66 2.05
N GLN A 35 2.66 -5.76 1.89
CA GLN A 35 4.11 -5.70 1.66
C GLN A 35 4.46 -5.12 0.29
N LEU A 36 3.67 -5.44 -0.74
CA LEU A 36 3.82 -4.90 -2.09
C LEU A 36 3.64 -3.38 -2.11
N LEU A 37 2.51 -2.89 -1.57
CA LEU A 37 2.18 -1.47 -1.48
C LEU A 37 3.24 -0.72 -0.68
N TYR A 38 3.62 -1.24 0.49
CA TYR A 38 4.68 -0.64 1.31
C TYR A 38 6.02 -0.59 0.57
N ARG A 39 6.34 -1.60 -0.26
CA ARG A 39 7.56 -1.59 -1.08
C ARG A 39 7.51 -0.49 -2.13
N PHE A 40 6.39 -0.29 -2.81
CA PHE A 40 6.22 0.79 -3.79
C PHE A 40 6.33 2.16 -3.13
N VAL A 41 5.58 2.41 -2.06
CA VAL A 41 5.65 3.67 -1.30
C VAL A 41 7.09 3.94 -0.84
N LYS A 42 7.77 2.93 -0.30
CA LYS A 42 9.17 3.04 0.12
C LYS A 42 10.13 3.27 -1.07
N GLN A 43 9.83 2.74 -2.26
CA GLN A 43 10.63 2.98 -3.45
C GLN A 43 10.45 4.40 -3.97
N GLU A 44 9.22 4.90 -4.04
CA GLU A 44 8.92 6.29 -4.39
C GLU A 44 9.56 7.27 -3.40
N LEU A 45 9.47 6.99 -2.09
CA LEU A 45 10.15 7.78 -1.06
C LEU A 45 11.69 7.71 -1.13
N LYS A 46 12.26 6.79 -1.92
CA LYS A 46 13.72 6.62 -2.08
C LYS A 46 14.23 7.01 -3.47
N SER A 47 13.37 7.07 -4.48
CA SER A 47 13.72 7.37 -5.88
C SER A 47 14.06 8.85 -6.10
N ALA A 48 13.94 9.70 -5.07
CA ALA A 48 14.23 11.13 -5.05
C ALA A 48 15.71 11.54 -5.32
N THR A 49 16.54 10.74 -5.99
CA THR A 49 17.97 11.07 -6.18
C THR A 49 18.60 10.89 -7.56
N GLU A 50 17.93 10.43 -8.62
CA GLU A 50 18.58 10.41 -9.97
C GLU A 50 17.62 10.85 -11.09
N ASP A 51 17.87 12.06 -11.60
CA ASP A 51 17.39 12.67 -12.86
C ASP A 51 15.95 12.39 -13.33
N ILE A 52 15.01 13.27 -12.97
CA ILE A 52 13.72 13.38 -13.67
C ILE A 52 13.44 14.85 -14.01
N ASP A 53 13.69 15.20 -15.27
CA ASP A 53 13.28 16.44 -15.93
C ASP A 53 11.86 16.27 -16.51
N GLY A 54 10.80 16.61 -15.76
CA GLY A 54 9.50 16.93 -16.38
C GLY A 54 8.20 16.58 -15.62
N VAL A 55 7.69 17.59 -14.91
CA VAL A 55 6.29 18.08 -14.80
C VAL A 55 5.17 17.06 -14.54
N GLY A 56 5.12 16.53 -13.31
CA GLY A 56 3.97 15.76 -12.83
C GLY A 56 4.18 15.22 -11.41
N GLU A 57 4.41 16.14 -10.46
CA GLU A 57 4.36 15.90 -9.00
C GLU A 57 5.27 14.78 -8.47
N GLN A 58 6.57 15.09 -8.42
CA GLN A 58 7.48 14.54 -7.41
C GLN A 58 6.87 14.78 -6.02
N LEU A 59 6.40 13.74 -5.34
CA LEU A 59 6.25 13.79 -3.89
C LEU A 59 7.66 13.87 -3.30
N TYR A 60 7.97 15.08 -2.84
CA TYR A 60 9.17 15.54 -2.16
C TYR A 60 9.92 14.44 -1.36
N PHE A 61 11.27 14.42 -1.39
CA PHE A 61 12.15 14.73 -0.24
C PHE A 61 13.59 14.17 -0.34
N THR A 62 14.53 14.98 0.17
CA THR A 62 15.99 14.79 0.38
C THR A 62 16.30 13.91 1.62
N GLU A 63 17.47 14.03 2.29
CA GLU A 63 17.91 13.26 3.49
C GLU A 63 16.81 12.99 4.55
N ASP A 64 15.79 13.83 4.62
CA ASP A 64 14.61 13.72 5.47
C ASP A 64 13.71 12.52 5.15
N GLY A 65 13.71 11.97 3.94
CA GLY A 65 12.88 10.81 3.56
C GLY A 65 13.19 9.55 4.37
N LYS A 66 14.46 9.35 4.76
CA LYS A 66 14.84 8.26 5.69
C LYS A 66 14.33 8.51 7.11
N GLN A 67 14.34 9.76 7.58
CA GLN A 67 13.81 10.11 8.90
C GLN A 67 12.28 10.00 8.93
N LEU A 68 11.61 10.41 7.86
CA LEU A 68 10.15 10.33 7.71
C LEU A 68 9.69 8.87 7.64
N LEU A 69 10.37 8.03 6.86
CA LEU A 69 10.17 6.58 6.86
C LEU A 69 10.42 5.94 8.23
N SER A 70 11.39 6.45 9.00
CA SER A 70 11.66 5.94 10.35
C SER A 70 10.61 6.40 11.37
N LYS A 71 10.07 7.62 11.21
CA LYS A 71 9.14 8.25 12.14
C LYS A 71 7.71 7.76 11.93
N HIS A 72 7.29 7.59 10.68
CA HIS A 72 5.92 7.26 10.28
C HIS A 72 5.79 5.81 9.79
N ARG A 73 6.76 4.95 10.13
CA ARG A 73 6.80 3.57 9.63
C ARG A 73 5.53 2.79 9.94
N GLU A 74 5.09 2.85 11.19
CA GLU A 74 3.93 2.09 11.68
C GLU A 74 2.65 2.62 11.03
N GLU A 75 2.47 3.95 10.99
CA GLU A 75 1.35 4.60 10.30
C GLU A 75 1.30 4.23 8.80
N LEU A 76 2.44 4.25 8.09
CA LEU A 76 2.50 3.83 6.70
C LEU A 76 2.15 2.36 6.52
N LEU A 77 2.58 1.49 7.44
CA LEU A 77 2.27 0.07 7.41
C LEU A 77 0.79 -0.22 7.70
N ASP A 78 0.14 0.60 8.52
CA ASP A 78 -1.28 0.53 8.81
C ASP A 78 -2.11 1.02 7.62
N GLN A 79 -1.71 2.12 6.97
CA GLN A 79 -2.36 2.60 5.74
C GLN A 79 -2.22 1.59 4.60
N CYS A 80 -1.03 1.00 4.43
CA CYS A 80 -0.84 -0.08 3.47
C CYS A 80 -1.71 -1.30 3.78
N GLU A 81 -2.06 -1.55 5.04
CA GLU A 81 -2.96 -2.65 5.40
C GLU A 81 -4.41 -2.34 5.04
N VAL A 82 -4.86 -1.10 5.26
CA VAL A 82 -6.20 -0.64 4.85
C VAL A 82 -6.37 -0.79 3.34
N HIS A 83 -5.47 -0.20 2.56
CA HIS A 83 -5.55 -0.27 1.10
C HIS A 83 -5.29 -1.67 0.53
N ALA A 84 -4.51 -2.51 1.23
CA ALA A 84 -4.38 -3.90 0.84
C ALA A 84 -5.69 -4.68 1.00
N ARG A 85 -6.50 -4.39 2.02
CA ARG A 85 -7.83 -5.00 2.18
C ARG A 85 -8.77 -4.54 1.08
N GLU A 86 -8.82 -3.25 0.80
CA GLU A 86 -9.63 -2.67 -0.29
C GLU A 86 -9.24 -3.29 -1.64
N LEU A 87 -7.94 -3.38 -1.93
CA LEU A 87 -7.45 -4.05 -3.14
C LEU A 87 -7.87 -5.53 -3.21
N VAL A 88 -7.86 -6.27 -2.09
CA VAL A 88 -8.37 -7.65 -2.08
C VAL A 88 -9.86 -7.69 -2.40
N ASP A 89 -10.65 -6.80 -1.78
CA ASP A 89 -12.09 -6.72 -2.00
C ASP A 89 -12.42 -6.39 -3.47
N ASP A 90 -11.72 -5.43 -4.07
CA ASP A 90 -11.89 -5.07 -5.49
C ASP A 90 -11.48 -6.22 -6.43
N LEU A 91 -10.39 -6.92 -6.09
CA LEU A 91 -9.92 -8.06 -6.88
C LEU A 91 -10.84 -9.26 -6.79
N LEU A 92 -11.54 -9.48 -5.66
CA LEU A 92 -12.53 -10.55 -5.53
C LEU A 92 -13.66 -10.41 -6.55
N ASP A 93 -14.10 -9.19 -6.83
CA ASP A 93 -15.14 -8.90 -7.82
C ASP A 93 -14.60 -8.83 -9.27
N HIS A 94 -13.28 -8.82 -9.45
CA HIS A 94 -12.66 -8.78 -10.76
C HIS A 94 -12.82 -10.11 -11.52
N PRO A 95 -13.36 -10.13 -12.75
CA PRO A 95 -13.75 -11.37 -13.45
C PRO A 95 -12.59 -12.34 -13.72
N THR A 96 -11.37 -11.82 -13.82
CA THR A 96 -10.17 -12.61 -14.13
C THR A 96 -9.31 -12.87 -12.89
N LEU A 97 -9.34 -11.99 -11.90
CA LEU A 97 -8.42 -12.01 -10.75
C LEU A 97 -9.10 -12.52 -9.47
N GLY A 98 -10.42 -12.41 -9.36
CA GLY A 98 -11.18 -12.95 -8.24
C GLY A 98 -10.97 -14.45 -8.02
N PRO A 99 -10.93 -15.28 -9.09
CA PRO A 99 -10.56 -16.69 -8.94
C PRO A 99 -9.14 -16.89 -8.40
N ALA A 100 -8.19 -16.00 -8.69
CA ALA A 100 -6.83 -16.08 -8.17
C ALA A 100 -6.82 -15.84 -6.65
N ILE A 101 -7.54 -14.81 -6.20
CA ILE A 101 -7.71 -14.52 -4.78
C ILE A 101 -8.37 -15.70 -4.07
N THR A 102 -9.52 -16.16 -4.56
CA THR A 102 -10.32 -17.22 -3.94
C THR A 102 -9.57 -18.55 -3.83
N ASN A 103 -8.70 -18.85 -4.81
CA ASN A 103 -7.98 -20.12 -4.85
C ASN A 103 -6.57 -20.06 -4.23
N GLY A 104 -6.11 -18.88 -3.78
CA GLY A 104 -4.73 -18.75 -3.29
C GLY A 104 -3.67 -18.82 -4.41
N ASP A 105 -4.04 -18.54 -5.65
CA ASP A 105 -3.17 -18.72 -6.82
C ASP A 105 -2.40 -17.43 -7.15
N ILE A 106 -1.19 -17.31 -6.59
CA ILE A 106 -0.30 -16.19 -6.87
C ILE A 106 0.15 -16.16 -8.34
N GLU A 107 0.37 -17.33 -8.95
CA GLU A 107 0.92 -17.41 -10.31
C GLU A 107 -0.05 -16.85 -11.35
N ALA A 108 -1.35 -16.84 -11.05
CA ALA A 108 -2.36 -16.21 -11.88
C ALA A 108 -2.14 -14.69 -12.05
N PHE A 109 -1.51 -14.00 -11.09
CA PHE A 109 -1.18 -12.58 -11.26
C PHE A 109 -0.09 -12.35 -12.30
N ASP A 110 0.85 -13.28 -12.46
CA ASP A 110 1.87 -13.20 -13.51
C ASP A 110 1.25 -13.45 -14.89
N GLN A 111 0.28 -14.37 -14.97
CA GLN A 111 -0.45 -14.65 -16.22
C GLN A 111 -1.35 -13.48 -16.63
N HIS A 112 -1.86 -12.73 -15.66
CA HIS A 112 -2.74 -11.58 -15.85
C HIS A 112 -2.08 -10.27 -15.41
N GLN A 113 -0.77 -10.16 -15.65
CA GLN A 113 0.06 -9.06 -15.16
C GLN A 113 -0.51 -7.67 -15.45
N LYS A 114 -1.05 -7.45 -16.65
CA LYS A 114 -1.63 -6.16 -17.00
C LYS A 114 -2.82 -5.81 -16.10
N ALA A 115 -3.79 -6.72 -15.96
CA ALA A 115 -4.96 -6.49 -15.14
C ALA A 115 -4.57 -6.28 -13.67
N PHE A 116 -3.59 -7.04 -13.18
CA PHE A 116 -3.08 -6.87 -11.83
C PHE A 116 -2.38 -5.52 -11.63
N THR A 117 -1.54 -5.11 -12.59
CA THR A 117 -0.85 -3.81 -12.56
C THR A 117 -1.85 -2.65 -12.61
N ASP A 118 -2.89 -2.77 -13.46
CA ASP A 118 -3.95 -1.77 -13.59
C ASP A 118 -4.71 -1.64 -12.24
N ALA A 119 -5.05 -2.74 -11.57
CA ALA A 119 -5.71 -2.73 -10.26
C ALA A 119 -4.83 -2.13 -9.15
N VAL A 120 -3.53 -2.46 -9.11
CA VAL A 120 -2.59 -1.85 -8.14
C VAL A 120 -2.45 -0.35 -8.42
N HIS A 121 -2.45 0.06 -9.67
CA HIS A 121 -2.38 1.48 -10.04
C HIS A 121 -3.65 2.23 -9.61
N GLU A 122 -4.84 1.67 -9.86
CA GLU A 122 -6.11 2.23 -9.41
C GLU A 122 -6.15 2.40 -7.89
N CYS A 123 -5.70 1.38 -7.14
CA CYS A 123 -5.56 1.48 -5.68
C CYS A 123 -4.68 2.67 -5.24
N PHE A 124 -3.59 2.96 -5.94
CA PHE A 124 -2.75 4.13 -5.63
C PHE A 124 -3.39 5.46 -6.03
N GLU A 125 -4.13 5.51 -7.13
CA GLU A 125 -4.86 6.71 -7.55
C GLU A 125 -5.99 7.04 -6.55
N ASP A 126 -6.72 6.03 -6.08
CA ASP A 126 -7.74 6.18 -5.05
C ASP A 126 -7.15 6.64 -3.72
N TRP A 127 -6.04 6.03 -3.30
CA TRP A 127 -5.31 6.46 -2.11
C TRP A 127 -4.83 7.92 -2.25
N LYS A 128 -4.31 8.32 -3.42
CA LYS A 128 -3.92 9.72 -3.68
C LYS A 128 -5.13 10.66 -3.59
N ALA A 129 -6.26 10.28 -4.18
CA ALA A 129 -7.48 11.08 -4.17
C ALA A 129 -8.01 11.28 -2.74
N ASP A 130 -7.97 10.24 -1.91
CA ASP A 130 -8.33 10.33 -0.49
C ASP A 130 -7.40 11.26 0.30
N GLY A 131 -6.09 11.17 0.04
CA GLY A 131 -5.12 12.09 0.64
C GLY A 131 -5.38 13.55 0.28
N ILE A 132 -5.69 13.84 -0.99
CA ILE A 132 -6.01 15.20 -1.45
C ILE A 132 -7.28 15.72 -0.78
N ARG A 133 -8.35 14.92 -0.74
CA ARG A 133 -9.62 15.30 -0.10
C ARG A 133 -9.43 15.65 1.39
N LEU A 134 -8.65 14.87 2.11
CA LEU A 134 -8.37 15.13 3.53
C LEU A 134 -7.60 16.45 3.73
N LEU A 135 -6.67 16.79 2.84
CA LEU A 135 -5.95 18.06 2.88
C LEU A 135 -6.90 19.25 2.61
N ASP A 136 -7.75 19.14 1.60
CA ASP A 136 -8.75 20.17 1.27
C ASP A 136 -9.72 20.43 2.44
N GLU A 137 -10.13 19.37 3.15
CA GLU A 137 -11.00 19.46 4.34
C GLU A 137 -10.29 20.13 5.52
N VAL A 138 -9.00 19.88 5.73
CA VAL A 138 -8.19 20.54 6.77
C VAL A 138 -7.97 22.03 6.44
N GLU A 139 -7.71 22.38 5.19
CA GLU A 139 -7.56 23.78 4.77
C GLU A 139 -8.88 24.56 4.88
N SER A 140 -10.00 23.91 4.57
CA SER A 140 -11.34 24.50 4.67
C SER A 140 -11.83 24.64 6.11
N SER A 141 -11.42 23.74 7.01
CA SER A 141 -11.77 23.82 8.44
C SER A 141 -10.84 24.74 9.26
N GLY A 142 -9.61 24.98 8.78
CA GLY A 142 -8.70 25.97 9.35
C GLY A 142 -9.05 27.44 9.04
N SER A 143 -10.02 27.68 8.15
CA SER A 143 -10.42 29.03 7.71
C SER A 143 -11.71 29.57 8.37
N GLU A 144 -12.32 28.83 9.31
CA GLU A 144 -13.51 29.28 10.07
C GLU A 144 -13.21 29.94 11.43
N GLU A 145 -11.94 30.12 11.84
CA GLU A 145 -11.58 30.89 13.05
C GLU A 145 -11.01 32.29 12.75
N ILE A 146 -11.73 33.10 11.97
CA ILE A 146 -11.63 34.58 12.07
C ILE A 146 -13.02 35.16 11.89
N ASP A 147 -13.81 35.17 12.96
CA ASP A 147 -14.95 36.10 13.07
C ASP A 147 -14.55 37.25 14.01
N ASP A 148 -14.53 38.43 13.40
CA ASP A 148 -14.23 39.74 13.97
C ASP A 148 -15.22 40.08 15.09
N GLY A 149 -14.77 39.95 16.32
CA GLY A 149 -15.42 40.59 17.47
C GLY A 149 -14.88 41.99 17.72
N GLU A 150 -15.16 42.96 16.84
CA GLU A 150 -15.08 44.39 17.20
C GLU A 150 -16.10 44.68 18.32
N HIS A 151 -15.63 45.14 19.49
CA HIS A 151 -16.11 46.36 20.17
C HIS A 151 -15.29 46.71 21.42
#